data_AF-A0A6P0YZF4-F1
#
_entry.id   AF-A0A6P0YZF4-F1
#
_cell.length_a   1.000
_cell.length_b   1.000
_cell.length_c   1.000
_cell.angle_alpha   90.00
_cell.angle_beta   90.00
_cell.angle_gamma   90.00
#
_symmetry.space_group_name_H-M   'P 1'
#
loop_
_entity.id
_entity.type
_entity.pdbx_description
1 polymer ?
#
loop_
_entity_poly.entity_id
_entity_poly.type
_entity_poly.pdbx_seq_one_letter_code
_entity_poly.pdbx_strand_id
1 'polypeptide(L)'
;SSIKSNFLIDEYYLRYVARSITSESHIFLSRNKQLLDLADIIYENFSLSVIHPEEFINQLDELKDKPDYQPIRLSGTSLEQIEVKSGQENFLANYFHNYKLKENQAELQQQIRRYLAEHDKFECVVVRKNETNPLALIVYGKHKKYELEIPILRVSNHDLSPTIARHIIFKSILKSAHGQQHFTRITDSYLEDTVTEAIQEDAFVKVHNGWLKANLSVVKTTSELSKYIIDLVFNLGEEYGFIRELVNNLNNENILINVQSSVDIERFIFPAKIIDFEIPTFIIPIQPRWASCLFDEHLANQMLPLDGFGAKPELAFNREAVYYRARQNSRGLDAPCRILWYVSETQNEGKGKGFQNVGYIGACSYVDEVVIGKSKELYRRFQRLGVYNESNVENVRKDINGNIMAIRFSDTELFNRPIDFQKLQQVLNKNNLLIVSPNKINNESFIKLYNLGNRHFDI
;
A
#
# COMPACT_ATOMS: atom_id res chain seq x y z
N SER A 1 29.59 32.32 -21.68
CA SER A 1 29.50 33.79 -21.73
C SER A 1 29.00 34.27 -20.38
N SER A 2 29.66 35.27 -19.81
CA SER A 2 29.39 35.81 -18.48
C SER A 2 28.04 36.53 -18.42
N ILE A 3 27.12 36.09 -17.57
CA ILE A 3 26.05 36.96 -17.07
C ILE A 3 26.64 37.68 -15.84
N LYS A 4 27.20 38.87 -16.07
CA LYS A 4 27.37 39.87 -15.01
C LYS A 4 26.02 40.53 -14.81
N SER A 5 25.17 39.94 -13.98
CA SER A 5 24.10 40.69 -13.32
C SER A 5 24.73 41.38 -12.11
N ASN A 6 24.86 42.71 -12.18
CA ASN A 6 25.26 43.50 -11.01
C ASN A 6 24.08 43.53 -10.02
N PHE A 7 23.88 42.45 -9.27
CA PHE A 7 23.04 42.47 -8.08
C PHE A 7 23.87 43.09 -6.95
N LEU A 8 23.61 44.37 -6.65
CA LEU A 8 24.10 45.02 -5.43
C LEU A 8 23.24 44.55 -4.26
N ILE A 9 23.46 43.31 -3.81
CA ILE A 9 22.87 42.82 -2.56
C ILE A 9 23.66 43.45 -1.42
N ASP A 10 22.96 44.08 -0.48
CA ASP A 10 23.58 44.63 0.72
C ASP A 10 24.39 43.55 1.44
N GLU A 11 25.62 43.89 1.86
CA GLU A 11 26.52 43.01 2.59
C GLU A 11 25.87 42.45 3.86
N TYR A 12 24.95 43.20 4.45
CA TYR A 12 24.13 42.75 5.57
C TYR A 12 23.35 41.48 5.21
N TYR A 13 22.60 41.47 4.11
CA TYR A 13 21.76 40.34 3.68
C TYR A 13 22.59 39.09 3.35
N LEU A 14 23.75 39.27 2.71
CA LEU A 14 24.66 38.17 2.40
C LEU A 14 25.18 37.48 3.66
N ARG A 15 25.45 38.24 4.73
CA ARG A 15 25.89 37.67 6.02
C ARG A 15 24.79 36.83 6.68
N TYR A 16 23.51 37.21 6.57
CA TYR A 16 22.41 36.41 7.12
C TYR A 16 22.16 35.13 6.33
N VAL A 17 22.26 35.18 5.01
CA VAL A 17 22.18 33.97 4.17
C VAL A 17 23.34 33.03 4.50
N ALA A 18 24.57 33.52 4.58
CA ALA A 18 25.73 32.71 4.94
C ALA A 18 25.61 32.08 6.34
N ARG A 19 25.09 32.83 7.32
CA ARG A 19 24.78 32.29 8.66
C ARG A 19 23.71 31.21 8.63
N SER A 20 22.69 31.37 7.79
CA SER A 20 21.61 30.39 7.65
C SER A 20 22.12 29.09 7.04
N ILE A 21 22.95 29.19 5.98
CA ILE A 21 23.63 28.04 5.35
C ILE A 21 24.52 27.31 6.36
N THR A 22 25.32 28.04 7.14
CA THR A 22 26.23 27.44 8.14
C THR A 22 25.52 26.88 9.37
N SER A 23 24.28 27.30 9.62
CA SER A 23 23.43 26.79 10.71
C SER A 23 22.62 25.53 10.33
N GLU A 24 22.81 25.00 9.12
CA GLU A 24 22.01 23.88 8.57
C GLU A 24 20.49 24.17 8.54
N SER A 25 20.11 25.45 8.51
CA SER A 25 18.71 25.84 8.34
C SER A 25 18.29 25.55 6.89
N HIS A 26 17.12 24.94 6.71
CA HIS A 26 16.59 24.63 5.36
C HIS A 26 15.77 25.77 4.76
N ILE A 27 15.34 26.74 5.57
CA ILE A 27 14.47 27.85 5.14
C ILE A 27 15.05 29.18 5.63
N PHE A 28 15.12 30.17 4.74
CA PHE A 28 15.46 31.55 5.05
C PHE A 28 14.31 32.47 4.61
N LEU A 29 13.67 33.12 5.57
CA LEU A 29 12.54 34.00 5.28
C LEU A 29 13.03 35.39 4.88
N SER A 30 12.57 35.87 3.72
CA SER A 30 12.95 37.18 3.21
C SER A 30 11.78 37.90 2.54
N ARG A 31 11.65 39.20 2.79
CA ARG A 31 10.77 40.11 2.03
C ARG A 31 11.53 40.88 0.95
N ASN A 32 12.85 40.68 0.85
CA ASN A 32 13.68 41.39 -0.11
C ASN A 32 13.55 40.71 -1.48
N LYS A 33 13.02 41.47 -2.44
CA LYS A 33 12.77 41.00 -3.81
C LYS A 33 14.04 40.50 -4.52
N GLN A 34 15.18 41.17 -4.35
CA GLN A 34 16.44 40.76 -4.98
C GLN A 34 16.97 39.41 -4.44
N LEU A 35 16.70 39.11 -3.16
CA LEU A 35 17.03 37.82 -2.57
C LEU A 35 16.08 36.71 -3.05
N LEU A 36 14.79 37.03 -3.17
CA LEU A 36 13.78 36.10 -3.68
C LEU A 36 14.01 35.78 -5.17
N ASP A 37 14.43 36.77 -5.96
CA ASP A 37 14.78 36.59 -7.37
C ASP A 37 16.02 35.66 -7.56
N LEU A 38 16.80 35.44 -6.49
CA LEU A 38 17.96 34.55 -6.45
C LEU A 38 17.67 33.24 -5.69
N ALA A 39 16.43 33.00 -5.26
CA ALA A 39 16.06 31.86 -4.43
C ALA A 39 16.45 30.52 -5.09
N ASP A 40 16.18 30.37 -6.39
CA ASP A 40 16.52 29.16 -7.15
C ASP A 40 18.03 28.90 -7.14
N ILE A 41 18.83 29.94 -7.38
CA ILE A 41 20.30 29.84 -7.40
C ILE A 41 20.83 29.49 -6.00
N ILE A 42 20.28 30.10 -4.95
CA ILE A 42 20.68 29.83 -3.57
C ILE A 42 20.31 28.39 -3.18
N TYR A 43 19.13 27.91 -3.58
CA TYR A 43 18.66 26.56 -3.31
C TYR A 43 19.51 25.52 -4.04
N GLU A 44 19.80 25.72 -5.33
CA GLU A 44 20.63 24.80 -6.12
C GLU A 44 22.04 24.63 -5.56
N ASN A 45 22.65 25.71 -5.04
CA ASN A 45 24.03 25.68 -4.56
C ASN A 45 24.16 25.30 -3.07
N PHE A 46 23.14 25.59 -2.25
CA PHE A 46 23.26 25.48 -0.78
C PHE A 46 22.10 24.74 -0.11
N SER A 47 21.11 24.26 -0.87
CA SER A 47 19.90 23.60 -0.34
C SER A 47 19.15 24.43 0.71
N LEU A 48 19.23 25.75 0.60
CA LEU A 48 18.54 26.71 1.45
C LEU A 48 17.40 27.35 0.66
N SER A 49 16.16 27.10 1.08
CA SER A 49 14.97 27.71 0.45
C SER A 49 14.78 29.14 0.93
N VAL A 50 14.85 30.11 0.03
CA VAL A 50 14.55 31.52 0.35
C VAL A 50 13.09 31.80 0.02
N ILE A 51 12.24 31.94 1.05
CA ILE A 51 10.78 31.98 0.90
C ILE A 51 10.22 33.29 1.45
N HIS A 52 9.15 33.80 0.84
CA HIS A 52 8.43 34.95 1.38
C HIS A 52 7.64 34.57 2.66
N PRO A 53 7.60 35.39 3.72
CA PRO A 53 6.88 35.04 4.96
C PRO A 53 5.40 34.67 4.78
N GLU A 54 4.70 35.28 3.82
CA GLU A 54 3.30 34.96 3.53
C GLU A 54 3.13 33.59 2.85
N GLU A 55 4.08 33.21 2.00
CA GLU A 55 4.11 31.89 1.38
C GLU A 55 4.43 30.80 2.42
N PHE A 56 5.30 31.11 3.38
CA PHE A 56 5.57 30.23 4.51
C PHE A 56 4.34 30.03 5.42
N ILE A 57 3.54 31.10 5.63
CA ILE A 57 2.27 31.01 6.36
C ILE A 57 1.27 30.12 5.60
N ASN A 58 1.16 30.28 4.27
CA ASN A 58 0.32 29.40 3.45
C ASN A 58 0.75 27.93 3.53
N GLN A 59 2.07 27.65 3.46
CA GLN A 59 2.59 26.28 3.63
C GLN A 59 2.31 25.72 5.03
N LEU A 60 2.34 26.58 6.06
CA LEU A 60 2.00 26.19 7.44
C LEU A 60 0.50 25.97 7.66
N ASP A 61 -0.35 26.77 7.02
CA ASP A 61 -1.81 26.65 7.10
C ASP A 61 -2.30 25.44 6.28
N GLU A 62 -1.67 25.15 5.13
CA GLU A 62 -1.84 23.88 4.39
C GLU A 62 -1.50 22.65 5.24
N LEU A 63 -0.53 22.74 6.14
CA LEU A 63 -0.17 21.66 7.07
C LEU A 63 -1.14 21.53 8.26
N LYS A 64 -1.93 22.57 8.56
CA LYS A 64 -2.83 22.61 9.73
C LYS A 64 -4.29 22.29 9.41
N ASP A 65 -4.79 22.68 8.23
CA ASP A 65 -6.24 22.71 8.04
C ASP A 65 -6.86 21.42 7.50
N LYS A 66 -6.15 20.52 6.79
CA LYS A 66 -6.72 19.24 6.30
C LYS A 66 -5.65 18.17 6.00
N PRO A 67 -5.55 17.06 6.76
CA PRO A 67 -4.67 15.94 6.40
C PRO A 67 -5.05 15.25 5.08
N ASP A 68 -6.30 15.38 4.62
CA ASP A 68 -6.82 14.72 3.40
C ASP A 68 -6.55 15.48 2.10
N TYR A 69 -5.99 16.70 2.15
CA TYR A 69 -5.81 17.56 0.99
C TYR A 69 -4.43 17.44 0.31
N GLN A 70 -3.50 16.71 0.93
CA GLN A 70 -2.20 16.44 0.31
C GLN A 70 -2.30 15.26 -0.66
N PRO A 71 -1.70 15.34 -1.86
CA PRO A 71 -1.59 14.20 -2.74
C PRO A 71 -0.97 13.03 -2.00
N ILE A 72 -1.73 11.93 -1.85
CA ILE A 72 -1.18 10.72 -1.26
C ILE A 72 -0.35 10.06 -2.37
N ARG A 73 0.98 10.01 -2.16
CA ARG A 73 1.83 9.22 -3.04
C ARG A 73 1.43 7.77 -2.95
N LEU A 74 1.13 7.22 -4.10
CA LEU A 74 0.71 5.86 -4.24
C LEU A 74 1.94 4.96 -4.12
N SER A 75 2.07 4.27 -2.99
CA SER A 75 3.20 3.35 -2.70
C SER A 75 4.60 3.98 -2.84
N GLY A 76 4.77 5.27 -2.54
CA GLY A 76 6.05 5.97 -2.67
C GLY A 76 6.53 6.20 -4.10
N THR A 77 5.61 6.15 -5.07
CA THR A 77 5.84 6.48 -6.47
C THR A 77 5.61 7.97 -6.74
N SER A 78 5.88 8.42 -7.97
CA SER A 78 5.46 9.74 -8.45
C SER A 78 3.96 9.82 -8.80
N LEU A 79 3.19 8.73 -8.67
CA LEU A 79 1.75 8.79 -8.86
C LEU A 79 1.08 9.38 -7.63
N GLU A 80 0.13 10.25 -7.89
CA GLU A 80 -0.69 10.91 -6.89
C GLU A 80 -2.10 10.32 -6.91
N GLN A 81 -2.61 9.99 -5.74
CA GLN A 81 -4.03 9.82 -5.51
C GLN A 81 -4.58 11.10 -4.89
N ILE A 82 -5.54 11.72 -5.56
CA ILE A 82 -6.17 12.97 -5.11
C ILE A 82 -7.70 12.88 -5.21
N GLU A 83 -8.39 13.65 -4.37
CA GLU A 83 -9.83 13.87 -4.54
C GLU A 83 -10.12 14.70 -5.79
N VAL A 84 -11.16 14.30 -6.52
CA VAL A 84 -11.64 15.01 -7.70
C VAL A 84 -12.30 16.31 -7.27
N LYS A 85 -11.90 17.43 -7.87
CA LYS A 85 -12.48 18.75 -7.59
C LYS A 85 -13.66 19.04 -8.50
N SER A 86 -14.61 19.84 -8.01
CA SER A 86 -15.67 20.35 -8.88
C SER A 86 -15.09 21.19 -10.03
N GLY A 87 -15.65 21.03 -11.23
CA GLY A 87 -15.15 21.61 -12.47
C GLY A 87 -14.25 20.67 -13.29
N GLN A 88 -13.79 19.55 -12.72
CA GLN A 88 -12.99 18.54 -13.44
C GLN A 88 -13.85 17.48 -14.14
N GLU A 89 -15.17 17.51 -13.99
CA GLU A 89 -16.08 16.44 -14.45
C GLU A 89 -16.04 16.26 -15.97
N ASN A 90 -15.99 17.38 -16.70
CA ASN A 90 -15.92 17.36 -18.16
C ASN A 90 -14.60 16.75 -18.65
N PHE A 91 -13.47 17.14 -18.03
CA PHE A 91 -12.15 16.62 -18.35
C PHE A 91 -12.09 15.11 -18.12
N LEU A 92 -12.54 14.66 -16.94
CA LEU A 92 -12.53 13.25 -16.57
C LEU A 92 -13.49 12.41 -17.43
N ALA A 93 -14.69 12.92 -17.72
CA ALA A 93 -15.64 12.22 -18.59
C ALA A 93 -15.08 12.09 -20.02
N ASN A 94 -14.49 13.14 -20.56
CA ASN A 94 -13.85 13.08 -21.88
C ASN A 94 -12.70 12.05 -21.90
N TYR A 95 -11.94 11.94 -20.82
CA TYR A 95 -10.80 11.04 -20.74
C TYR A 95 -11.20 9.57 -20.51
N PHE A 96 -12.17 9.31 -19.63
CA PHE A 96 -12.51 7.95 -19.16
C PHE A 96 -13.76 7.34 -19.79
N HIS A 97 -14.51 8.06 -20.65
CA HIS A 97 -15.67 7.46 -21.31
C HIS A 97 -15.24 6.26 -22.18
N ASN A 98 -16.00 5.18 -22.08
CA ASN A 98 -15.70 3.94 -22.79
C ASN A 98 -16.38 3.92 -24.16
N TYR A 99 -15.65 4.34 -25.19
CA TYR A 99 -16.15 4.32 -26.58
C TYR A 99 -16.46 2.90 -27.08
N LYS A 100 -15.70 1.88 -26.66
CA LYS A 100 -15.87 0.48 -27.11
C LYS A 100 -17.20 -0.09 -26.64
N LEU A 101 -17.59 0.21 -25.40
CA LEU A 101 -18.86 -0.21 -24.80
C LEU A 101 -20.00 0.79 -25.07
N LYS A 102 -19.78 1.77 -25.96
CA LYS A 102 -20.77 2.79 -26.37
C LYS A 102 -21.32 3.58 -25.17
N GLU A 103 -20.46 3.88 -24.19
CA GLU A 103 -20.81 4.77 -23.07
C GLU A 103 -21.04 6.19 -23.58
N ASN A 104 -22.13 6.82 -23.13
CA ASN A 104 -22.41 8.21 -23.45
C ASN A 104 -21.60 9.13 -22.54
N GLN A 105 -20.69 9.92 -23.12
CA GLN A 105 -19.84 10.85 -22.38
C GLN A 105 -20.64 11.85 -21.52
N ALA A 106 -21.78 12.34 -22.02
CA ALA A 106 -22.61 13.30 -21.27
C ALA A 106 -23.28 12.66 -20.05
N GLU A 107 -23.64 11.38 -20.15
CA GLU A 107 -24.18 10.61 -19.02
C GLU A 107 -23.10 10.38 -17.96
N LEU A 108 -21.88 9.97 -18.35
CA LEU A 108 -20.75 9.83 -17.43
C LEU A 108 -20.43 11.16 -16.73
N GLN A 109 -20.38 12.26 -17.48
CA GLN A 109 -20.17 13.60 -16.91
C GLN A 109 -21.24 13.94 -15.86
N GLN A 110 -22.52 13.65 -16.16
CA GLN A 110 -23.62 13.89 -15.23
C GLN A 110 -23.51 13.02 -13.97
N GLN A 111 -23.10 11.76 -14.11
CA GLN A 111 -22.85 10.86 -12.99
C GLN A 111 -21.73 11.38 -12.07
N ILE A 112 -20.57 11.74 -12.64
CA ILE A 112 -19.45 12.30 -11.87
C ILE A 112 -19.90 13.57 -11.12
N ARG A 113 -20.60 14.47 -11.80
CA ARG A 113 -21.12 15.70 -11.19
C ARG A 113 -22.06 15.41 -10.02
N ARG A 114 -22.92 14.41 -10.14
CA ARG A 114 -23.82 13.99 -9.05
C ARG A 114 -23.03 13.46 -7.85
N TYR A 115 -22.04 12.60 -8.07
CA TYR A 115 -21.23 12.06 -6.98
C TYR A 115 -20.45 13.15 -6.25
N LEU A 116 -19.89 14.12 -6.98
CA LEU A 116 -19.21 15.27 -6.37
C LEU A 116 -20.14 16.18 -5.57
N ALA A 117 -21.41 16.31 -5.98
CA ALA A 117 -22.40 17.10 -5.25
C ALA A 117 -22.85 16.41 -3.95
N GLU A 118 -22.83 15.07 -3.91
CA GLU A 118 -23.20 14.26 -2.75
C GLU A 118 -21.97 13.82 -1.93
N HIS A 119 -21.07 14.75 -1.59
CA HIS A 119 -19.77 14.46 -0.94
C HIS A 119 -19.87 13.70 0.40
N ASP A 120 -20.98 13.83 1.12
CA ASP A 120 -21.21 13.08 2.37
C ASP A 120 -21.43 11.58 2.12
N LYS A 121 -21.80 11.20 0.90
CA LYS A 121 -22.11 9.81 0.51
C LYS A 121 -21.07 9.21 -0.41
N PHE A 122 -20.36 10.04 -1.17
CA PHE A 122 -19.42 9.60 -2.20
C PHE A 122 -18.06 10.26 -2.04
N GLU A 123 -17.01 9.45 -2.22
CA GLU A 123 -15.64 9.90 -2.35
C GLU A 123 -15.21 9.65 -3.80
N CYS A 124 -14.86 10.72 -4.52
CA CYS A 124 -14.40 10.65 -5.92
C CYS A 124 -12.89 10.84 -5.95
N VAL A 125 -12.17 9.86 -6.49
CA VAL A 125 -10.71 9.81 -6.47
C VAL A 125 -10.18 9.66 -7.88
N VAL A 126 -9.13 10.41 -8.21
CA VAL A 126 -8.36 10.21 -9.44
C VAL A 126 -6.91 9.86 -9.09
N VAL A 127 -6.40 8.83 -9.75
CA VAL A 127 -4.98 8.48 -9.76
C VAL A 127 -4.36 9.14 -10.99
N ARG A 128 -3.28 9.91 -10.81
CA ARG A 128 -2.65 10.66 -11.91
C ARG A 128 -1.14 10.68 -11.78
N LYS A 129 -0.45 10.80 -12.92
CA LYS A 129 1.01 11.08 -12.94
C LYS A 129 1.30 12.57 -12.81
N ASN A 130 0.43 13.39 -13.37
CA ASN A 130 0.44 14.85 -13.29
C ASN A 130 -0.97 15.36 -13.61
N GLU A 131 -1.21 16.67 -13.55
CA GLU A 131 -2.55 17.24 -13.71
C GLU A 131 -3.25 16.89 -15.04
N THR A 132 -2.47 16.67 -16.11
CA THR A 132 -3.00 16.42 -17.45
C THR A 132 -3.03 14.94 -17.84
N ASN A 133 -2.49 14.05 -17.00
CA ASN A 133 -2.38 12.63 -17.28
C ASN A 133 -3.03 11.77 -16.17
N PRO A 134 -4.37 11.69 -16.16
CA PRO A 134 -5.08 10.79 -15.26
C PRO A 134 -4.94 9.33 -15.74
N LEU A 135 -4.75 8.43 -14.79
CA LEU A 135 -4.50 7.00 -15.01
C LEU A 135 -5.66 6.14 -14.54
N ALA A 136 -6.36 6.55 -13.48
CA ALA A 136 -7.58 5.89 -13.04
C ALA A 136 -8.57 6.87 -12.40
N LEU A 137 -9.86 6.58 -12.52
CA LEU A 137 -10.95 7.27 -11.85
C LEU A 137 -11.75 6.24 -11.05
N ILE A 138 -11.97 6.52 -9.77
CA ILE A 138 -12.67 5.65 -8.85
C ILE A 138 -13.68 6.49 -8.07
N VAL A 139 -14.89 5.97 -7.92
CA VAL A 139 -15.88 6.54 -7.00
C VAL A 139 -16.20 5.50 -5.94
N TYR A 140 -16.19 5.90 -4.67
CA TYR A 140 -16.58 5.08 -3.54
C TYR A 140 -17.88 5.60 -2.95
N GLY A 141 -18.93 4.78 -2.94
CA GLY A 141 -20.17 5.00 -2.20
C GLY A 141 -20.05 4.47 -0.77
N LYS A 142 -20.01 5.37 0.22
CA LYS A 142 -19.89 5.05 1.66
C LYS A 142 -21.23 5.06 2.40
N HIS A 143 -22.32 5.22 1.68
CA HIS A 143 -23.66 5.42 2.26
C HIS A 143 -24.30 4.13 2.79
N LYS A 144 -23.78 2.94 2.45
CA LYS A 144 -24.28 1.66 2.96
C LYS A 144 -23.42 1.19 4.14
N LYS A 145 -24.10 0.71 5.19
CA LYS A 145 -23.47 0.28 6.44
C LYS A 145 -22.51 -0.91 6.27
N TYR A 146 -22.88 -1.90 5.46
CA TYR A 146 -22.15 -3.17 5.35
C TYR A 146 -21.42 -3.35 4.03
N GLU A 147 -21.55 -2.41 3.09
CA GLU A 147 -21.07 -2.54 1.73
C GLU A 147 -20.38 -1.25 1.29
N LEU A 148 -19.16 -1.37 0.78
CA LEU A 148 -18.52 -0.32 -0.01
C LEU A 148 -18.95 -0.48 -1.46
N GLU A 149 -19.69 0.49 -1.99
CA GLU A 149 -20.07 0.49 -3.40
C GLU A 149 -19.02 1.21 -4.24
N ILE A 150 -18.74 0.69 -5.44
CA ILE A 150 -17.84 1.29 -6.42
C ILE A 150 -18.62 1.43 -7.74
N PRO A 151 -19.35 2.54 -7.93
CA PRO A 151 -20.14 2.76 -9.13
C PRO A 151 -19.31 3.17 -10.35
N ILE A 152 -18.10 3.67 -10.15
CA ILE A 152 -17.15 3.97 -11.22
C ILE A 152 -15.79 3.39 -10.86
N LEU A 153 -15.25 2.56 -11.74
CA LEU A 153 -13.89 2.02 -11.71
C LEU A 153 -13.33 2.02 -13.13
N ARG A 154 -12.60 3.07 -13.46
CA ARG A 154 -12.00 3.29 -14.78
C ARG A 154 -10.49 3.32 -14.66
N VAL A 155 -9.80 2.57 -15.51
CA VAL A 155 -8.35 2.60 -15.64
C VAL A 155 -8.04 2.88 -17.10
N SER A 156 -7.21 3.88 -17.38
CA SER A 156 -6.85 4.24 -18.75
C SER A 156 -5.97 3.18 -19.37
N ASN A 157 -5.95 3.10 -20.70
CA ASN A 157 -5.23 2.05 -21.42
C ASN A 157 -3.76 2.43 -21.64
N HIS A 158 -2.85 1.77 -20.94
CA HIS A 158 -1.40 1.91 -21.01
C HIS A 158 -0.70 0.66 -20.43
N ASP A 159 0.62 0.56 -20.53
CA ASP A 159 1.35 -0.65 -20.08
C ASP A 159 1.17 -1.00 -18.60
N LEU A 160 0.88 -0.02 -17.73
CA LEU A 160 0.65 -0.22 -16.30
C LEU A 160 -0.81 -0.54 -15.93
N SER A 161 -1.75 -0.58 -16.88
CA SER A 161 -3.19 -0.67 -16.55
C SER A 161 -3.52 -1.93 -15.74
N PRO A 162 -2.99 -3.12 -16.09
CA PRO A 162 -3.27 -4.32 -15.31
C PRO A 162 -2.75 -4.22 -13.88
N THR A 163 -1.61 -3.56 -13.67
CA THR A 163 -1.00 -3.37 -12.35
C THR A 163 -1.78 -2.35 -11.52
N ILE A 164 -2.17 -1.22 -12.12
CA ILE A 164 -2.99 -0.19 -11.46
C ILE A 164 -4.37 -0.75 -11.10
N ALA A 165 -5.01 -1.50 -11.99
CA ALA A 165 -6.31 -2.12 -11.73
C ALA A 165 -6.27 -3.04 -10.51
N ARG A 166 -5.32 -3.99 -10.47
CA ARG A 166 -5.10 -4.89 -9.32
C ARG A 166 -4.85 -4.12 -8.04
N HIS A 167 -3.99 -3.09 -8.09
CA HIS A 167 -3.68 -2.29 -6.91
C HIS A 167 -4.91 -1.55 -6.36
N ILE A 168 -5.67 -0.90 -7.23
CA ILE A 168 -6.89 -0.17 -6.84
C ILE A 168 -7.92 -1.12 -6.24
N ILE A 169 -8.14 -2.30 -6.85
CA ILE A 169 -9.08 -3.30 -6.34
C ILE A 169 -8.62 -3.79 -4.96
N PHE A 170 -7.35 -4.14 -4.82
CA PHE A 170 -6.77 -4.57 -3.54
C PHE A 170 -6.90 -3.48 -2.45
N LYS A 171 -6.59 -2.23 -2.78
CA LYS A 171 -6.78 -1.08 -1.88
C LYS A 171 -8.25 -0.87 -1.52
N SER A 172 -9.17 -1.10 -2.46
CA SER A 172 -10.61 -0.99 -2.22
C SER A 172 -11.10 -2.04 -1.21
N ILE A 173 -10.59 -3.27 -1.32
CA ILE A 173 -10.87 -4.36 -0.37
C ILE A 173 -10.42 -3.98 1.04
N LEU A 174 -9.18 -3.49 1.18
CA LEU A 174 -8.65 -3.05 2.47
C LEU A 174 -9.43 -1.84 3.01
N LYS A 175 -9.75 -0.87 2.16
CA LYS A 175 -10.56 0.32 2.53
C LYS A 175 -11.92 -0.09 3.08
N SER A 176 -12.61 -1.02 2.40
CA SER A 176 -13.90 -1.58 2.86
C SER A 176 -13.74 -2.27 4.22
N ALA A 177 -12.75 -3.15 4.35
CA ALA A 177 -12.50 -3.91 5.57
C ALA A 177 -12.18 -3.00 6.78
N HIS A 178 -11.31 -1.99 6.61
CA HIS A 178 -10.98 -1.01 7.65
C HIS A 178 -12.14 -0.08 7.99
N GLY A 179 -13.02 0.19 7.02
CA GLY A 179 -14.28 0.92 7.21
C GLY A 179 -15.38 0.12 7.89
N GLN A 180 -15.11 -1.11 8.35
CA GLN A 180 -16.08 -2.06 8.91
C GLN A 180 -17.21 -2.43 7.93
N GLN A 181 -17.01 -2.20 6.64
CA GLN A 181 -17.87 -2.71 5.59
C GLN A 181 -17.41 -4.13 5.27
N HIS A 182 -18.34 -5.08 5.29
CA HIS A 182 -18.01 -6.51 5.14
C HIS A 182 -18.01 -6.96 3.68
N PHE A 183 -18.51 -6.12 2.79
CA PHE A 183 -18.61 -6.41 1.36
C PHE A 183 -18.10 -5.24 0.53
N THR A 184 -17.56 -5.55 -0.63
CA THR A 184 -17.22 -4.57 -1.67
C THR A 184 -17.99 -4.94 -2.93
N ARG A 185 -18.73 -3.98 -3.48
CA ARG A 185 -19.52 -4.17 -4.69
C ARG A 185 -19.09 -3.22 -5.77
N ILE A 186 -18.80 -3.74 -6.95
CA ILE A 186 -18.52 -2.94 -8.15
C ILE A 186 -19.75 -2.99 -9.05
N THR A 187 -20.41 -1.84 -9.20
CA THR A 187 -21.66 -1.67 -9.98
C THR A 187 -21.45 -0.99 -11.33
N ASP A 188 -20.20 -0.76 -11.71
CA ASP A 188 -19.84 -0.10 -12.96
C ASP A 188 -20.21 -0.96 -14.19
N SER A 189 -21.05 -0.41 -15.06
CA SER A 189 -21.56 -1.06 -16.27
C SER A 189 -20.58 -1.09 -17.45
N TYR A 190 -19.50 -0.28 -17.42
CA TYR A 190 -18.58 -0.14 -18.56
C TYR A 190 -17.13 -0.54 -18.24
N LEU A 191 -16.96 -1.54 -17.37
CA LEU A 191 -15.67 -2.15 -17.04
C LEU A 191 -14.96 -2.67 -18.29
N GLU A 192 -13.68 -2.33 -18.44
CA GLU A 192 -12.83 -2.91 -19.48
C GLU A 192 -12.35 -4.34 -19.09
N ASP A 193 -11.91 -5.11 -20.09
CA ASP A 193 -11.45 -6.49 -19.90
C ASP A 193 -10.31 -6.58 -18.87
N THR A 194 -9.31 -5.69 -18.97
CA THR A 194 -8.18 -5.60 -18.02
C THR A 194 -8.64 -5.41 -16.57
N VAL A 195 -9.70 -4.64 -16.35
CA VAL A 195 -10.25 -4.41 -15.00
C VAL A 195 -11.06 -5.62 -14.56
N THR A 196 -11.82 -6.23 -15.48
CA THR A 196 -12.62 -7.44 -15.21
C THR A 196 -11.73 -8.62 -14.82
N GLU A 197 -10.61 -8.83 -15.50
CA GLU A 197 -9.60 -9.83 -15.15
C GLU A 197 -9.07 -9.62 -13.73
N ALA A 198 -8.71 -8.39 -13.38
CA ALA A 198 -8.24 -8.05 -12.04
C ALA A 198 -9.32 -8.28 -10.97
N ILE A 199 -10.60 -8.00 -11.26
CA ILE A 199 -11.73 -8.28 -10.37
C ILE A 199 -11.85 -9.79 -10.11
N GLN A 200 -11.71 -10.62 -11.15
CA GLN A 200 -11.82 -12.08 -11.04
C GLN A 200 -10.66 -12.68 -10.22
N GLU A 201 -9.43 -12.17 -10.38
CA GLU A 201 -8.26 -12.60 -9.61
C GLU A 201 -8.40 -12.32 -8.10
N ASP A 202 -9.21 -11.33 -7.71
CA ASP A 202 -9.49 -10.97 -6.32
C ASP A 202 -10.69 -11.72 -5.72
N ALA A 203 -11.19 -12.76 -6.40
CA ALA A 203 -12.30 -13.60 -5.96
C ALA A 203 -13.63 -12.84 -5.77
N PHE A 204 -13.86 -11.79 -6.57
CA PHE A 204 -15.20 -11.23 -6.70
C PHE A 204 -16.12 -12.21 -7.44
N VAL A 205 -17.32 -12.40 -6.92
CA VAL A 205 -18.37 -13.23 -7.52
C VAL A 205 -19.27 -12.35 -8.37
N LYS A 206 -19.57 -12.80 -9.60
CA LYS A 206 -20.53 -12.12 -10.46
C LYS A 206 -21.94 -12.26 -9.88
N VAL A 207 -22.64 -11.15 -9.72
CA VAL A 207 -24.04 -11.10 -9.27
C VAL A 207 -24.89 -10.31 -10.27
N HIS A 208 -26.21 -10.25 -10.08
CA HIS A 208 -27.13 -9.59 -11.02
C HIS A 208 -26.76 -8.12 -11.27
N ASN A 209 -26.37 -7.40 -10.22
CA ASN A 209 -25.99 -5.99 -10.26
C ASN A 209 -24.49 -5.81 -10.01
N GLY A 210 -23.67 -6.42 -10.86
CA GLY A 210 -22.22 -6.21 -10.88
C GLY A 210 -21.40 -7.35 -10.27
N TRP A 211 -20.39 -6.98 -9.49
CA TRP A 211 -19.44 -7.91 -8.86
C TRP A 211 -19.40 -7.68 -7.35
N LEU A 212 -19.35 -8.76 -6.58
CA LEU A 212 -19.43 -8.72 -5.13
C LEU A 212 -18.33 -9.56 -4.49
N LYS A 213 -17.63 -9.00 -3.51
CA LYS A 213 -16.65 -9.71 -2.69
C LYS A 213 -16.98 -9.53 -1.22
N ALA A 214 -16.74 -10.57 -0.43
CA ALA A 214 -16.70 -10.48 1.02
C ALA A 214 -15.28 -10.18 1.52
N ASN A 215 -15.15 -9.20 2.41
CA ASN A 215 -13.88 -8.72 2.94
C ASN A 215 -13.96 -8.55 4.47
N LEU A 216 -13.83 -9.66 5.20
CA LEU A 216 -14.13 -9.69 6.63
C LEU A 216 -12.89 -9.31 7.44
N SER A 217 -12.91 -8.18 8.15
CA SER A 217 -11.85 -7.79 9.09
C SER A 217 -12.04 -8.47 10.45
N VAL A 218 -11.83 -9.79 10.50
CA VAL A 218 -12.05 -10.60 11.71
C VAL A 218 -10.93 -11.60 11.94
N VAL A 219 -10.72 -11.95 13.22
CA VAL A 219 -9.86 -13.05 13.66
C VAL A 219 -10.71 -14.03 14.45
N LYS A 220 -11.04 -15.18 13.87
CA LYS A 220 -12.04 -16.12 14.42
C LYS A 220 -11.65 -17.57 14.18
N THR A 221 -12.17 -18.49 15.01
CA THR A 221 -12.19 -19.91 14.66
C THR A 221 -13.19 -20.17 13.52
N THR A 222 -13.11 -21.33 12.90
CA THR A 222 -14.06 -21.76 11.87
C THR A 222 -15.49 -21.75 12.41
N SER A 223 -15.72 -22.24 13.63
CA SER A 223 -17.04 -22.24 14.27
C SER A 223 -17.59 -20.83 14.53
N GLU A 224 -16.76 -19.93 15.04
CA GLU A 224 -17.14 -18.53 15.28
C GLU A 224 -17.37 -17.77 13.98
N LEU A 225 -16.56 -18.03 12.95
CA LEU A 225 -16.70 -17.45 11.62
C LEU A 225 -18.01 -17.89 10.97
N SER A 226 -18.36 -19.17 11.05
CA SER A 226 -19.64 -19.69 10.55
C SER A 226 -20.84 -18.97 11.18
N LYS A 227 -20.84 -18.83 12.51
CA LYS A 227 -21.90 -18.09 13.23
C LYS A 227 -21.94 -16.62 12.81
N TYR A 228 -20.77 -15.97 12.77
CA TYR A 228 -20.63 -14.58 12.39
C TYR A 228 -21.18 -14.30 10.97
N ILE A 229 -20.85 -15.17 10.01
CA ILE A 229 -21.35 -15.04 8.63
C ILE A 229 -22.86 -15.23 8.61
N ILE A 230 -23.41 -16.26 9.27
CA ILE A 230 -24.85 -16.53 9.31
C ILE A 230 -25.61 -15.31 9.82
N ASP A 231 -25.16 -14.71 10.93
CA ASP A 231 -25.76 -13.52 11.51
C ASP A 231 -25.64 -12.31 10.58
N LEU A 232 -24.46 -12.12 9.98
CA LEU A 232 -24.19 -11.02 9.04
C LEU A 232 -25.12 -11.08 7.83
N VAL A 233 -25.31 -12.26 7.25
CA VAL A 233 -26.13 -12.42 6.04
C VAL A 233 -27.60 -12.68 6.32
N PHE A 234 -28.03 -12.82 7.59
CA PHE A 234 -29.40 -13.17 7.96
C PHE A 234 -30.45 -12.25 7.30
N ASN A 235 -30.15 -10.95 7.23
CA ASN A 235 -31.03 -9.93 6.63
C ASN A 235 -30.56 -9.45 5.24
N LEU A 236 -29.60 -10.14 4.62
CA LEU A 236 -29.09 -9.79 3.29
C LEU A 236 -29.77 -10.64 2.20
N GLY A 237 -29.84 -10.10 0.99
CA GLY A 237 -30.52 -10.75 -0.15
C GLY A 237 -29.83 -12.02 -0.67
N GLU A 238 -30.48 -12.71 -1.60
CA GLU A 238 -29.99 -13.96 -2.23
C GLU A 238 -28.64 -13.81 -2.95
N GLU A 239 -28.31 -12.61 -3.42
CA GLU A 239 -27.01 -12.30 -4.06
C GLU A 239 -25.79 -12.50 -3.15
N TYR A 240 -25.99 -12.58 -1.83
CA TYR A 240 -24.96 -12.91 -0.86
C TYR A 240 -24.86 -14.43 -0.61
N GLY A 241 -25.59 -15.26 -1.36
CA GLY A 241 -25.65 -16.72 -1.17
C GLY A 241 -24.29 -17.42 -1.24
N PHE A 242 -23.35 -16.90 -2.04
CA PHE A 242 -22.00 -17.46 -2.18
C PHE A 242 -21.25 -17.58 -0.82
N ILE A 243 -21.51 -16.68 0.13
CA ILE A 243 -20.86 -16.78 1.45
C ILE A 243 -21.56 -17.77 2.37
N ARG A 244 -22.83 -18.11 2.12
CA ARG A 244 -23.50 -19.23 2.79
C ARG A 244 -22.92 -20.56 2.33
N GLU A 245 -22.58 -20.69 1.04
CA GLU A 245 -21.90 -21.87 0.51
C GLU A 245 -20.53 -22.08 1.18
N LEU A 246 -19.79 -21.00 1.43
CA LEU A 246 -18.55 -21.05 2.21
C LEU A 246 -18.79 -21.63 3.61
N VAL A 247 -19.82 -21.16 4.33
CA VAL A 247 -20.17 -21.67 5.66
C VAL A 247 -20.53 -23.16 5.62
N ASN A 248 -21.28 -23.60 4.62
CA ASN A 248 -21.61 -25.02 4.46
C ASN A 248 -20.35 -25.88 4.24
N ASN A 249 -19.40 -25.38 3.46
CA ASN A 249 -18.13 -26.06 3.22
C ASN A 249 -17.26 -26.11 4.49
N LEU A 250 -17.20 -25.01 5.25
CA LEU A 250 -16.44 -24.92 6.50
C LEU A 250 -16.96 -25.88 7.59
N ASN A 251 -18.28 -26.11 7.63
CA ASN A 251 -18.89 -27.00 8.62
C ASN A 251 -18.84 -28.49 8.21
N ASN A 252 -18.30 -28.84 7.04
CA ASN A 252 -18.25 -30.21 6.58
C ASN A 252 -17.03 -30.94 7.14
N GLU A 253 -17.24 -31.73 8.21
CA GLU A 253 -16.20 -32.48 8.92
C GLU A 253 -15.42 -33.49 8.04
N ASN A 254 -15.94 -33.84 6.86
CA ASN A 254 -15.29 -34.80 5.95
C ASN A 254 -14.23 -34.16 5.04
N ILE A 255 -14.07 -32.84 5.05
CA ILE A 255 -13.08 -32.16 4.21
C ILE A 255 -11.75 -32.15 4.96
N LEU A 256 -10.77 -32.91 4.45
CA LEU A 256 -9.38 -32.78 4.84
C LEU A 256 -8.86 -31.41 4.36
N ILE A 257 -8.87 -30.42 5.24
CA ILE A 257 -8.33 -29.09 4.94
C ILE A 257 -6.81 -29.17 5.07
N ASN A 258 -6.10 -29.06 3.94
CA ASN A 258 -4.66 -28.90 3.94
C ASN A 258 -4.27 -27.41 4.09
N VAL A 259 -2.98 -27.12 4.25
CA VAL A 259 -2.51 -25.74 4.46
C VAL A 259 -2.81 -24.84 3.27
N GLN A 260 -2.77 -25.36 2.03
CA GLN A 260 -3.10 -24.59 0.83
C GLN A 260 -4.57 -24.19 0.83
N SER A 261 -5.48 -25.14 1.03
CA SER A 261 -6.92 -24.88 1.13
C SER A 261 -7.24 -23.91 2.27
N SER A 262 -6.51 -23.98 3.38
CA SER A 262 -6.64 -23.03 4.49
C SER A 262 -6.34 -21.59 4.04
N VAL A 263 -5.23 -21.38 3.33
CA VAL A 263 -4.83 -20.06 2.83
C VAL A 263 -5.79 -19.58 1.74
N ASP A 264 -6.25 -20.46 0.85
CA ASP A 264 -7.21 -20.10 -0.21
C ASP A 264 -8.54 -19.61 0.37
N ILE A 265 -9.02 -20.25 1.44
CA ILE A 265 -10.20 -19.79 2.19
C ILE A 265 -9.94 -18.41 2.81
N GLU A 266 -8.80 -18.19 3.47
CA GLU A 266 -8.48 -16.87 4.03
C GLU A 266 -8.41 -15.78 2.94
N ARG A 267 -7.89 -16.10 1.75
CA ARG A 267 -7.83 -15.17 0.61
C ARG A 267 -9.22 -14.85 0.05
N PHE A 268 -10.10 -15.84 0.02
CA PHE A 268 -11.46 -15.65 -0.47
C PHE A 268 -12.20 -14.56 0.33
N ILE A 269 -12.05 -14.57 1.66
CA ILE A 269 -12.64 -13.58 2.59
C ILE A 269 -11.64 -12.57 3.15
N PHE A 270 -10.51 -12.35 2.46
CA PHE A 270 -9.43 -11.47 2.89
C PHE A 270 -9.97 -10.09 3.31
N PRO A 271 -9.55 -9.52 4.46
CA PRO A 271 -8.35 -9.86 5.25
C PRO A 271 -8.57 -10.82 6.43
N ALA A 272 -9.67 -11.60 6.47
CA ALA A 272 -9.98 -12.45 7.62
C ALA A 272 -8.83 -13.42 7.99
N LYS A 273 -8.69 -13.70 9.29
CA LYS A 273 -7.78 -14.71 9.81
C LYS A 273 -8.55 -15.81 10.54
N ILE A 274 -8.35 -17.05 10.10
CA ILE A 274 -8.94 -18.25 10.67
C ILE A 274 -7.89 -18.92 11.55
N ILE A 275 -8.18 -18.98 12.86
CA ILE A 275 -7.17 -19.29 13.86
C ILE A 275 -7.05 -20.78 14.17
N ASP A 276 -8.06 -21.58 13.90
CA ASP A 276 -7.98 -23.04 14.02
C ASP A 276 -7.38 -23.70 12.76
N PHE A 277 -7.05 -22.91 11.73
CA PHE A 277 -6.18 -23.34 10.65
C PHE A 277 -4.72 -23.33 11.12
N GLU A 278 -4.05 -24.48 11.01
CA GLU A 278 -2.64 -24.64 11.38
C GLU A 278 -1.68 -24.05 10.32
N ILE A 279 -1.97 -22.85 9.82
CA ILE A 279 -1.09 -22.17 8.84
C ILE A 279 0.20 -21.73 9.56
N PRO A 280 1.39 -22.22 9.13
CA PRO A 280 2.65 -21.80 9.73
C PRO A 280 2.81 -20.28 9.66
N THR A 281 3.35 -19.67 10.72
CA THR A 281 3.58 -18.22 10.75
C THR A 281 5.02 -17.92 11.14
N PHE A 282 5.65 -17.00 10.40
CA PHE A 282 7.02 -16.58 10.65
C PHE A 282 7.12 -15.06 10.81
N ILE A 283 7.97 -14.60 11.72
CA ILE A 283 8.43 -13.22 11.72
C ILE A 283 9.69 -13.16 10.86
N ILE A 284 9.72 -12.32 9.83
CA ILE A 284 10.86 -12.16 8.94
C ILE A 284 11.40 -10.73 9.05
N PRO A 285 12.69 -10.55 9.41
CA PRO A 285 13.30 -9.23 9.42
C PRO A 285 13.54 -8.75 7.99
N ILE A 286 13.19 -7.49 7.72
CA ILE A 286 13.43 -6.80 6.45
C ILE A 286 14.14 -5.47 6.73
N GLN A 287 14.99 -5.02 5.81
CA GLN A 287 15.64 -3.71 5.93
C GLN A 287 14.64 -2.61 5.54
N PRO A 288 14.67 -1.42 6.18
CA PRO A 288 13.76 -0.31 5.88
C PRO A 288 13.71 0.05 4.40
N ARG A 289 14.87 0.12 3.72
CA ARG A 289 14.96 0.39 2.27
C ARG A 289 14.21 -0.61 1.38
N TRP A 290 14.05 -1.86 1.84
CA TRP A 290 13.36 -2.89 1.08
C TRP A 290 11.88 -2.88 1.42
N ALA A 291 11.55 -2.70 2.70
CA ALA A 291 10.17 -2.51 3.13
C ALA A 291 9.53 -1.31 2.42
N SER A 292 10.23 -0.17 2.34
CA SER A 292 9.76 1.05 1.65
C SER A 292 9.42 0.83 0.19
N CYS A 293 10.17 -0.03 -0.51
CA CYS A 293 9.93 -0.32 -1.92
C CYS A 293 8.91 -1.42 -2.16
N LEU A 294 8.62 -2.26 -1.15
CA LEU A 294 7.80 -3.47 -1.29
C LEU A 294 6.39 -3.31 -0.77
N PHE A 295 6.18 -2.58 0.33
CA PHE A 295 4.86 -2.42 0.92
C PHE A 295 4.70 -1.23 1.87
N ASP A 296 5.77 -0.70 2.46
CA ASP A 296 5.70 0.26 3.56
C ASP A 296 5.64 1.72 3.07
N GLU A 297 4.41 2.22 2.90
CA GLU A 297 4.13 3.56 2.42
C GLU A 297 4.70 4.67 3.33
N HIS A 298 4.73 4.44 4.64
CA HIS A 298 5.27 5.42 5.58
C HIS A 298 6.77 5.60 5.38
N LEU A 299 7.52 4.51 5.22
CA LEU A 299 8.93 4.57 4.89
C LEU A 299 9.15 5.12 3.48
N ALA A 300 8.33 4.73 2.51
CA ALA A 300 8.46 5.18 1.13
C ALA A 300 8.32 6.70 0.99
N ASN A 301 7.44 7.32 1.79
CA ASN A 301 7.26 8.77 1.82
C ASN A 301 8.45 9.54 2.43
N GLN A 302 9.38 8.87 3.10
CA GLN A 302 10.63 9.47 3.57
C GLN A 302 11.71 9.52 2.48
N MET A 303 11.50 8.83 1.35
CA MET A 303 12.43 8.83 0.22
C MET A 303 12.21 10.06 -0.68
N LEU A 304 13.30 10.55 -1.28
CA LEU A 304 13.22 11.64 -2.26
C LEU A 304 12.48 11.17 -3.52
N PRO A 305 11.54 11.97 -4.06
CA PRO A 305 10.76 11.65 -5.26
C PRO A 305 11.57 11.90 -6.56
N LEU A 306 12.82 11.44 -6.60
CA LEU A 306 13.66 11.52 -7.79
C LEU A 306 13.59 10.20 -8.56
N ASP A 307 13.61 10.27 -9.88
CA ASP A 307 13.68 9.08 -10.73
C ASP A 307 14.93 8.26 -10.36
N GLY A 308 14.70 7.01 -9.92
CA GLY A 308 15.74 6.11 -9.43
C GLY A 308 15.95 6.09 -7.90
N PHE A 309 15.32 6.98 -7.14
CA PHE A 309 15.38 7.04 -5.67
C PHE A 309 14.07 6.68 -4.95
N GLY A 310 12.97 6.45 -5.68
CA GLY A 310 11.70 5.93 -5.16
C GLY A 310 11.36 4.53 -5.68
N ALA A 311 10.25 3.96 -5.20
CA ALA A 311 9.74 2.69 -5.74
C ALA A 311 9.31 2.89 -7.21
N LYS A 312 9.68 1.96 -8.09
CA LYS A 312 9.18 1.99 -9.47
C LYS A 312 7.65 1.80 -9.44
N PRO A 313 6.85 2.60 -10.17
CA PRO A 313 5.40 2.46 -10.21
C PRO A 313 4.94 1.01 -10.42
N GLU A 314 5.56 0.30 -11.36
CA GLU A 314 5.29 -1.11 -11.65
C GLU A 314 5.39 -2.00 -10.41
N LEU A 315 6.35 -1.72 -9.52
CA LEU A 315 6.68 -2.56 -8.38
C LEU A 315 5.94 -2.15 -7.11
N ALA A 316 5.68 -0.85 -6.96
CA ALA A 316 4.99 -0.28 -5.82
C ALA A 316 3.50 -0.68 -5.78
N PHE A 317 2.94 -0.98 -6.95
CA PHE A 317 1.56 -1.44 -7.14
C PHE A 317 1.40 -2.95 -7.20
N ASN A 318 2.51 -3.69 -7.25
CA ASN A 318 2.44 -5.13 -7.35
C ASN A 318 1.88 -5.73 -6.05
N ARG A 319 0.79 -6.48 -6.19
CA ARG A 319 0.20 -7.31 -5.14
C ARG A 319 1.11 -8.47 -4.74
N GLU A 320 2.04 -8.84 -5.62
CA GLU A 320 3.04 -9.87 -5.41
C GLU A 320 4.46 -9.31 -5.46
N ALA A 321 5.31 -9.79 -4.57
CA ALA A 321 6.70 -9.37 -4.49
C ALA A 321 7.64 -10.53 -4.18
N VAL A 322 8.93 -10.30 -4.41
CA VAL A 322 9.99 -11.25 -4.02
C VAL A 322 10.96 -10.63 -3.02
N TYR A 323 11.23 -11.35 -1.94
CA TYR A 323 12.27 -11.02 -0.97
C TYR A 323 13.39 -12.06 -1.02
N TYR A 324 14.62 -11.59 -1.19
CA TYR A 324 15.80 -12.45 -1.22
C TYR A 324 16.54 -12.43 0.10
N ARG A 325 16.97 -13.62 0.54
CA ARG A 325 17.75 -13.76 1.78
C ARG A 325 18.73 -14.91 1.72
N ALA A 326 19.65 -14.88 2.69
CA ALA A 326 20.55 -15.98 2.94
C ALA A 326 19.75 -17.22 3.40
N ARG A 327 20.09 -18.40 2.88
CA ARG A 327 19.39 -19.66 3.21
C ARG A 327 19.62 -20.11 4.66
N GLN A 328 20.73 -19.69 5.28
CA GLN A 328 21.05 -20.09 6.64
C GLN A 328 19.92 -19.73 7.62
N ASN A 329 19.70 -20.57 8.63
CA ASN A 329 18.73 -20.33 9.70
C ASN A 329 17.30 -20.06 9.21
N SER A 330 16.85 -20.76 8.16
CA SER A 330 15.48 -20.63 7.63
C SER A 330 14.39 -21.23 8.53
N ARG A 331 14.77 -22.02 9.55
CA ARG A 331 13.86 -22.58 10.57
C ARG A 331 12.61 -23.27 10.01
N GLY A 332 12.74 -23.94 8.86
CA GLY A 332 11.63 -24.64 8.20
C GLY A 332 10.62 -23.72 7.51
N LEU A 333 11.01 -22.48 7.15
CA LEU A 333 10.22 -21.62 6.28
C LEU A 333 9.99 -22.30 4.94
N ASP A 334 8.72 -22.51 4.61
CA ASP A 334 8.24 -23.08 3.36
C ASP A 334 6.85 -22.51 3.02
N ALA A 335 6.43 -22.65 1.77
CA ALA A 335 5.10 -22.23 1.32
C ALA A 335 4.08 -23.38 1.43
N PRO A 336 2.79 -23.10 1.67
CA PRO A 336 2.21 -21.80 2.00
C PRO A 336 2.33 -21.47 3.50
N CYS A 337 2.56 -20.20 3.83
CA CYS A 337 2.59 -19.73 5.23
C CYS A 337 2.24 -18.23 5.34
N ARG A 338 2.03 -17.75 6.57
CA ARG A 338 1.89 -16.32 6.88
C ARG A 338 3.24 -15.75 7.31
N ILE A 339 3.48 -14.49 6.98
CA ILE A 339 4.66 -13.75 7.44
C ILE A 339 4.25 -12.44 8.11
N LEU A 340 4.86 -12.16 9.26
CA LEU A 340 4.86 -10.85 9.89
C LEU A 340 6.20 -10.17 9.57
N TRP A 341 6.15 -9.02 8.92
CA TRP A 341 7.33 -8.28 8.52
C TRP A 341 7.84 -7.41 9.67
N TYR A 342 9.05 -7.72 10.16
CA TYR A 342 9.75 -6.89 11.12
C TYR A 342 10.71 -5.94 10.41
N VAL A 343 10.39 -4.65 10.37
CA VAL A 343 11.26 -3.61 9.84
C VAL A 343 12.42 -3.39 10.82
N SER A 344 13.60 -3.84 10.41
CA SER A 344 14.76 -3.90 11.31
C SER A 344 15.42 -2.54 11.54
N GLU A 345 15.91 -2.35 12.76
CA GLU A 345 16.87 -1.29 13.10
C GLU A 345 18.22 -1.70 12.51
N THR A 346 18.75 -0.98 11.53
CA THR A 346 20.00 -1.37 10.87
C THR A 346 21.18 -1.36 11.86
N GLN A 347 21.80 -2.52 12.08
CA GLN A 347 22.95 -2.65 13.01
C GLN A 347 24.34 -2.55 12.35
N ASN A 348 24.49 -2.39 11.03
CA ASN A 348 25.83 -2.35 10.41
C ASN A 348 26.03 -1.35 9.24
N GLU A 349 25.28 -0.26 9.23
CA GLU A 349 25.69 1.02 8.63
C GLU A 349 25.13 2.09 9.57
N GLY A 350 26.01 2.77 10.31
CA GLY A 350 25.69 3.49 11.55
C GLY A 350 24.34 4.21 11.54
N LYS A 351 23.45 3.79 12.45
CA LYS A 351 22.15 4.42 12.77
C LYS A 351 21.33 4.84 11.54
N GLY A 352 20.71 3.89 10.84
CA GLY A 352 19.55 4.17 9.98
C GLY A 352 19.67 5.41 9.10
N LYS A 353 20.82 5.67 8.46
CA LYS A 353 20.97 6.86 7.60
C LYS A 353 19.86 6.87 6.54
N GLY A 354 18.88 7.74 6.73
CA GLY A 354 17.78 8.00 5.80
C GLY A 354 16.37 7.61 6.25
N PHE A 355 16.16 6.75 7.27
CA PHE A 355 14.82 6.34 7.70
C PHE A 355 14.59 6.49 9.21
N GLN A 356 13.47 7.11 9.58
CA GLN A 356 13.00 7.31 10.94
C GLN A 356 11.92 6.27 11.32
N ASN A 357 11.71 6.09 12.64
CA ASN A 357 10.67 5.22 13.21
C ASN A 357 10.74 3.75 12.82
N VAL A 358 11.94 3.16 12.70
CA VAL A 358 12.16 1.72 12.42
C VAL A 358 12.15 0.87 13.69
N GLY A 359 12.16 -0.47 13.58
CA GLY A 359 12.15 -1.38 14.74
C GLY A 359 10.75 -1.87 15.14
N TYR A 360 9.94 -2.28 14.17
CA TYR A 360 8.55 -2.65 14.41
C TYR A 360 8.07 -3.77 13.49
N ILE A 361 6.99 -4.46 13.88
CA ILE A 361 6.19 -5.28 12.95
C ILE A 361 5.16 -4.37 12.28
N GLY A 362 5.27 -4.24 10.95
CA GLY A 362 4.48 -3.27 10.19
C GLY A 362 3.45 -3.89 9.26
N ALA A 363 3.58 -5.17 8.93
CA ALA A 363 2.74 -5.79 7.92
C ALA A 363 2.61 -7.30 8.10
N CYS A 364 1.54 -7.86 7.52
CA CYS A 364 1.29 -9.28 7.37
C CYS A 364 1.14 -9.64 5.90
N SER A 365 1.79 -10.70 5.42
CA SER A 365 1.62 -11.21 4.05
C SER A 365 1.45 -12.72 4.04
N TYR A 366 1.10 -13.27 2.89
CA TYR A 366 1.13 -14.70 2.62
C TYR A 366 2.33 -15.04 1.76
N VAL A 367 2.95 -16.19 2.00
CA VAL A 367 4.05 -16.72 1.18
C VAL A 367 3.47 -17.71 0.19
N ASP A 368 3.59 -17.40 -1.10
CA ASP A 368 3.12 -18.23 -2.19
C ASP A 368 4.16 -19.26 -2.65
N GLU A 369 5.44 -18.92 -2.55
CA GLU A 369 6.52 -19.80 -3.01
C GLU A 369 7.83 -19.52 -2.27
N VAL A 370 8.55 -20.59 -1.90
CA VAL A 370 9.94 -20.51 -1.41
C VAL A 370 10.84 -21.30 -2.35
N VAL A 371 11.85 -20.64 -2.92
CA VAL A 371 12.76 -21.25 -3.89
C VAL A 371 14.21 -21.09 -3.43
N ILE A 372 14.97 -22.18 -3.47
CA ILE A 372 16.40 -22.20 -3.20
C ILE A 372 17.14 -22.45 -4.51
N GLY A 373 18.09 -21.59 -4.84
CA GLY A 373 18.83 -21.69 -6.10
C GLY A 373 19.98 -20.72 -6.19
N LYS A 374 20.62 -20.65 -7.37
CA LYS A 374 21.71 -19.70 -7.62
C LYS A 374 21.16 -18.29 -7.77
N SER A 375 21.95 -17.30 -7.34
CA SER A 375 21.55 -15.88 -7.38
C SER A 375 21.08 -15.43 -8.78
N LYS A 376 21.83 -15.78 -9.82
CA LYS A 376 21.50 -15.41 -11.21
C LYS A 376 20.22 -16.07 -11.74
N GLU A 377 19.99 -17.33 -11.38
CA GLU A 377 18.79 -18.07 -11.80
C GLU A 377 17.55 -17.48 -11.13
N LEU A 378 17.62 -17.24 -9.83
CA LEU A 378 16.52 -16.65 -9.07
C LEU A 378 16.24 -15.21 -9.51
N TYR A 379 17.27 -14.41 -9.78
CA TYR A 379 17.10 -13.08 -10.34
C TYR A 379 16.37 -13.13 -11.69
N ARG A 380 16.83 -13.96 -12.64
CA ARG A 380 16.17 -14.09 -13.95
C ARG A 380 14.70 -14.52 -13.83
N ARG A 381 14.39 -15.40 -12.88
CA ARG A 381 13.03 -15.89 -12.63
C ARG A 381 12.11 -14.81 -12.08
N PHE A 382 12.57 -14.02 -11.11
CA PHE A 382 11.72 -13.08 -10.37
C PHE A 382 12.01 -11.59 -10.64
N GLN A 383 12.85 -11.26 -11.61
CA GLN A 383 13.20 -9.86 -11.97
C GLN A 383 11.97 -8.98 -12.26
N ARG A 384 10.85 -9.57 -12.68
CA ARG A 384 9.60 -8.84 -12.96
C ARG A 384 8.80 -8.50 -11.69
N LEU A 385 9.04 -9.22 -10.59
CA LEU A 385 8.33 -9.09 -9.31
C LEU A 385 9.15 -8.36 -8.25
N GLY A 386 10.41 -8.00 -8.55
CA GLY A 386 11.38 -7.61 -7.55
C GLY A 386 11.84 -6.17 -7.65
N VAL A 387 12.06 -5.55 -6.48
CA VAL A 387 12.78 -4.27 -6.30
C VAL A 387 14.30 -4.42 -6.34
N TYR A 388 14.78 -5.64 -6.42
CA TYR A 388 16.20 -5.98 -6.43
C TYR A 388 16.76 -5.96 -7.84
N ASN A 389 17.92 -5.33 -8.03
CA ASN A 389 18.73 -5.53 -9.24
C ASN A 389 19.65 -6.76 -9.10
N GLU A 390 20.26 -7.18 -10.20
CA GLU A 390 21.15 -8.36 -10.23
C GLU A 390 22.24 -8.27 -9.17
N SER A 391 22.90 -7.11 -9.04
CA SER A 391 23.96 -6.89 -8.06
C SER A 391 23.46 -7.06 -6.61
N ASN A 392 22.24 -6.58 -6.31
CA ASN A 392 21.66 -6.77 -4.99
C ASN A 392 21.45 -8.25 -4.66
N VAL A 393 20.95 -9.03 -5.63
CA VAL A 393 20.72 -10.48 -5.45
C VAL A 393 22.05 -11.24 -5.36
N GLU A 394 23.06 -10.85 -6.13
CA GLU A 394 24.39 -11.47 -6.09
C GLU A 394 25.14 -11.24 -4.77
N ASN A 395 24.90 -10.08 -4.14
CA ASN A 395 25.47 -9.69 -2.85
C ASN A 395 24.77 -10.36 -1.65
N VAL A 396 23.66 -11.06 -1.86
CA VAL A 396 23.04 -11.88 -0.80
C VAL A 396 24.01 -12.97 -0.37
N ARG A 397 24.19 -13.15 0.95
CA ARG A 397 25.07 -14.17 1.51
C ARG A 397 24.64 -15.56 1.03
N LYS A 398 25.55 -16.24 0.34
CA LYS A 398 25.37 -17.59 -0.20
C LYS A 398 25.62 -18.66 0.87
N ASP A 399 25.01 -19.83 0.71
CA ASP A 399 25.36 -21.01 1.49
C ASP A 399 26.63 -21.70 0.98
N ILE A 400 27.02 -22.80 1.61
CA ILE A 400 28.20 -23.60 1.22
C ILE A 400 28.15 -24.08 -0.23
N ASN A 401 26.94 -24.20 -0.80
CA ASN A 401 26.71 -24.64 -2.16
C ASN A 401 26.53 -23.46 -3.12
N GLY A 402 26.73 -22.22 -2.66
CA GLY A 402 26.53 -21.02 -3.48
C GLY A 402 25.07 -20.62 -3.70
N ASN A 403 24.13 -21.18 -2.92
CA ASN A 403 22.69 -20.95 -3.08
C ASN A 403 22.19 -19.84 -2.14
N ILE A 404 21.13 -19.17 -2.57
CA ILE A 404 20.34 -18.22 -1.76
C ILE A 404 18.87 -18.67 -1.75
N MET A 405 18.03 -17.96 -0.99
CA MET A 405 16.59 -18.20 -0.89
C MET A 405 15.82 -17.00 -1.43
N ALA A 406 14.83 -17.25 -2.29
CA ALA A 406 13.83 -16.29 -2.72
C ALA A 406 12.47 -16.67 -2.12
N ILE A 407 11.77 -15.68 -1.57
CA ILE A 407 10.44 -15.81 -0.98
C ILE A 407 9.50 -14.96 -1.82
N ARG A 408 8.59 -15.60 -2.57
CA ARG A 408 7.49 -14.90 -3.24
C ARG A 408 6.33 -14.78 -2.26
N PHE A 409 5.83 -13.56 -2.10
CA PHE A 409 4.76 -13.26 -1.17
C PHE A 409 3.74 -12.31 -1.80
N SER A 410 2.51 -12.37 -1.32
CA SER A 410 1.39 -11.57 -1.80
C SER A 410 0.50 -11.07 -0.67
N ASP A 411 -0.50 -10.25 -1.04
CA ASP A 411 -1.60 -9.83 -0.16
C ASP A 411 -1.09 -9.19 1.13
N THR A 412 -0.16 -8.23 0.96
CA THR A 412 0.46 -7.56 2.09
C THR A 412 -0.52 -6.57 2.71
N GLU A 413 -0.91 -6.87 3.94
CA GLU A 413 -1.75 -6.06 4.80
C GLU A 413 -0.86 -5.23 5.72
N LEU A 414 -0.89 -3.90 5.57
CA LEU A 414 -0.23 -2.97 6.48
C LEU A 414 -1.01 -2.87 7.80
N PHE A 415 -0.28 -2.86 8.91
CA PHE A 415 -0.88 -2.65 10.21
C PHE A 415 -1.13 -1.16 10.46
N ASN A 416 -2.36 -0.85 10.87
CA ASN A 416 -2.75 0.50 11.28
C ASN A 416 -1.96 1.00 12.49
N ARG A 417 -1.48 0.06 13.32
CA ARG A 417 -0.65 0.34 14.50
C ARG A 417 0.58 -0.55 14.48
N PRO A 418 1.71 -0.08 13.92
CA PRO A 418 2.98 -0.79 13.97
C PRO A 418 3.32 -1.25 15.40
N ILE A 419 3.78 -2.48 15.54
CA ILE A 419 4.07 -3.09 16.85
C ILE A 419 5.56 -2.93 17.12
N ASP A 420 5.93 -2.06 18.05
CA ASP A 420 7.33 -1.84 18.39
C ASP A 420 8.02 -3.11 18.94
N PHE A 421 9.35 -3.08 18.90
CA PHE A 421 10.17 -4.20 19.34
C PHE A 421 9.96 -4.58 20.81
N GLN A 422 9.70 -3.62 21.71
CA GLN A 422 9.48 -3.90 23.13
C GLN A 422 8.18 -4.69 23.33
N LYS A 423 7.12 -4.28 22.64
CA LYS A 423 5.83 -4.96 22.67
C LYS A 423 5.92 -6.36 22.07
N LEU A 424 6.69 -6.50 21.00
CA LEU A 424 6.98 -7.80 20.40
C LEU A 424 7.67 -8.75 21.39
N GLN A 425 8.69 -8.28 22.12
CA GLN A 425 9.37 -9.06 23.15
C GLN A 425 8.41 -9.52 24.26
N GLN A 426 7.51 -8.64 24.70
CA GLN A 426 6.47 -8.96 25.68
C GLN A 426 5.53 -10.06 25.18
N VAL A 427 5.00 -9.95 23.96
CA VAL A 427 4.05 -10.94 23.42
C VAL A 427 4.71 -12.30 23.25
N LEU A 428 5.97 -12.33 22.83
CA LEU A 428 6.72 -13.57 22.66
C LEU A 428 7.33 -14.13 23.95
N ASN A 429 7.16 -13.43 25.09
CA ASN A 429 7.80 -13.76 26.37
C ASN A 429 9.31 -14.00 26.24
N LYS A 430 10.01 -13.14 25.49
CA LYS A 430 11.46 -13.27 25.20
C LYS A 430 12.20 -11.95 25.36
N ASN A 431 12.86 -11.78 26.51
CA ASN A 431 13.61 -10.57 26.86
C ASN A 431 14.87 -10.32 26.00
N ASN A 432 15.47 -11.37 25.43
CA ASN A 432 16.66 -11.30 24.56
C ASN A 432 16.36 -11.78 23.14
N LEU A 433 15.20 -11.40 22.59
CA LEU A 433 14.83 -11.77 21.24
C LEU A 433 15.80 -11.14 20.21
N LEU A 434 16.43 -11.96 19.37
CA LEU A 434 17.18 -11.49 18.20
C LEU A 434 16.45 -11.92 16.92
N ILE A 435 16.02 -10.94 16.13
CA ILE A 435 15.30 -11.17 14.86
C ILE A 435 16.28 -10.95 13.71
N VAL A 436 17.23 -11.87 13.58
CA VAL A 436 18.27 -11.85 12.53
C VAL A 436 17.96 -12.83 11.38
N SER A 437 16.99 -13.72 11.57
CA SER A 437 16.51 -14.68 10.58
C SER A 437 15.03 -14.99 10.83
N PRO A 438 14.33 -15.69 9.92
CA PRO A 438 12.94 -16.09 10.11
C PRO A 438 12.74 -16.77 11.46
N ASN A 439 11.71 -16.34 12.17
CA ASN A 439 11.37 -16.84 13.50
C ASN A 439 9.96 -17.42 13.46
N LYS A 440 9.85 -18.76 13.46
CA LYS A 440 8.56 -19.44 13.53
C LYS A 440 7.90 -19.12 14.87
N ILE A 441 6.67 -18.63 14.83
CA ILE A 441 5.87 -18.34 16.01
C ILE A 441 4.69 -19.30 16.11
N ASN A 442 4.19 -19.50 17.32
CA ASN A 442 2.96 -20.25 17.52
C ASN A 442 1.75 -19.38 17.15
N ASN A 443 0.63 -20.05 16.92
CA ASN A 443 -0.61 -19.39 16.50
C ASN A 443 -1.12 -18.39 17.55
N GLU A 444 -0.99 -18.72 18.84
CA GLU A 444 -1.39 -17.83 19.93
C GLU A 444 -0.65 -16.48 19.92
N SER A 445 0.66 -16.51 19.62
CA SER A 445 1.47 -15.29 19.47
C SER A 445 1.09 -14.52 18.22
N PHE A 446 0.82 -15.22 17.12
CA PHE A 446 0.34 -14.59 15.87
C PHE A 446 -0.96 -13.82 16.10
N ILE A 447 -1.96 -14.44 16.73
CA ILE A 447 -3.26 -13.81 17.03
C ILE A 447 -3.07 -12.54 17.85
N LYS A 448 -2.26 -12.60 18.92
CA LYS A 448 -1.97 -11.44 19.76
C LYS A 448 -1.30 -10.31 18.98
N LEU A 449 -0.31 -10.62 18.15
CA LEU A 449 0.38 -9.63 17.32
C LEU A 449 -0.56 -9.04 16.26
N TYR A 450 -1.24 -9.87 15.48
CA TYR A 450 -2.15 -9.41 14.43
C TYR A 450 -3.27 -8.51 14.99
N ASN A 451 -3.89 -8.91 16.11
CA ASN A 451 -4.88 -8.07 16.79
C ASN A 451 -4.29 -6.76 17.32
N LEU A 452 -3.06 -6.75 17.83
CA LEU A 452 -2.40 -5.50 18.25
C LEU A 452 -2.16 -4.57 17.06
N GLY A 453 -1.73 -5.12 15.92
CA GLY A 453 -1.47 -4.37 14.68
C GLY A 453 -2.71 -3.76 14.05
N ASN A 454 -3.83 -4.49 14.13
CA ASN A 454 -5.08 -4.17 13.43
C ASN A 454 -6.23 -3.70 14.34
N ARG A 455 -5.98 -3.44 15.63
CA ARG A 455 -6.99 -3.11 16.64
C ARG A 455 -7.86 -1.90 16.25
N HIS A 456 -8.95 -2.18 15.54
CA HIS A 456 -10.24 -1.53 15.76
C HIS A 456 -10.81 -2.19 17.03
N PHE A 457 -11.20 -1.39 18.00
CA PHE A 457 -11.73 -1.93 19.26
C PHE A 457 -12.96 -2.79 18.94
N ASP A 458 -12.89 -4.09 19.23
CA ASP A 458 -14.07 -4.86 19.58
C ASP A 458 -14.67 -4.16 20.80
N ILE A 459 -15.79 -3.45 20.59
CA ILE A 459 -16.67 -2.96 21.66
C ILE A 459 -17.57 -4.11 22.08
#